data_AF-A0A9E4JGV9-F1
#
_entry.id   AF-A0A9E4JGV9-F1
#
_cell.length_a   1.000
_cell.length_b   1.000
_cell.length_c   1.000
_cell.angle_alpha   90.00
_cell.angle_beta   90.00
_cell.angle_gamma   90.00
#
_symmetry.space_group_name_H-M   'P 1'
#
loop_
_entity.id
_entity.type
_entity.pdbx_description
1 polymer ?
#
loop_
_entity_poly.entity_id
_entity_poly.type
_entity_poly.pdbx_seq_one_letter_code
_entity_poly.pdbx_strand_id
1 'polypeptide(L)'
;MDGIRQVLQEMKQEEERLFEQRLKVTDQVIENSYIVLGLGIFFDLGLLSVLYLLIYREIRQKIVAQMELIELNKAALRFVPEKFIKLLNKESLLDVHLGDQVEREMSVLFSDIRSFTAISESLSPEDNFKLINAYLSRMTPVITEHHGFIDKYIGDAIMALFSRSSDDAVKAAIAMLKTLNEYNQNRIKSGYIPLEIGIGINTGKLMLGTVGDSHHMEGTVISDAVNLASRIEELTKIYQIPLLISESTFCRLQSQTDYAIRLIDRVQVKGRSEWVAVYEVFNADSPEDLSAKLSNLSTFSEAVSLYHQQNFIEASEAFKDCYQTNPNDLVVKIYLERFQQNILNQTISSIPNSYLI
;
A
#
# COMPACT_ATOMS: atom_id res chain seq x y z
N MET A 1 4.52 85.58 87.19
CA MET A 1 3.94 85.47 85.83
C MET A 1 4.99 85.01 84.81
N ASP A 2 6.25 85.48 84.89
CA ASP A 2 7.27 85.12 83.89
C ASP A 2 7.84 83.69 84.01
N GLY A 3 8.03 83.16 85.23
CA GLY A 3 8.52 81.78 85.40
C GLY A 3 7.56 80.69 84.87
N ILE A 4 6.25 80.93 84.89
CA ILE A 4 5.25 80.00 84.34
C ILE A 4 5.26 80.02 82.81
N ARG A 5 5.50 81.18 82.18
CA ARG A 5 5.63 81.28 80.71
C ARG A 5 6.87 80.56 80.19
N GLN A 6 7.98 80.63 80.92
CA GLN A 6 9.22 79.95 80.54
C GLN A 6 9.07 78.43 80.60
N VAL A 7 8.50 77.90 81.69
CA VAL A 7 8.21 76.46 81.83
C VAL A 7 7.25 75.99 80.73
N LEU A 8 6.22 76.78 80.40
CA LEU A 8 5.30 76.45 79.29
C LEU A 8 5.98 76.47 77.92
N GLN A 9 6.98 77.34 77.69
CA GLN A 9 7.77 77.35 76.44
C GLN A 9 8.72 76.16 76.36
N GLU A 10 9.41 75.81 77.45
CA GLU A 10 10.28 74.64 77.52
C GLU A 10 9.48 73.35 77.32
N MET A 11 8.32 73.22 77.97
CA MET A 11 7.39 72.09 77.76
C MET A 11 6.92 72.00 76.30
N LYS A 12 6.57 73.13 75.67
CA LYS A 12 6.13 73.14 74.26
C LYS A 12 7.26 72.74 73.30
N GLN A 13 8.49 73.22 73.54
CA GLN A 13 9.66 72.84 72.75
C GLN A 13 10.02 71.36 72.94
N GLU A 14 9.89 70.85 74.16
CA GLU A 14 10.10 69.43 74.44
C GLU A 14 9.02 68.55 73.80
N GLU A 15 7.76 69.01 73.79
CA GLU A 15 6.65 68.36 73.08
C GLU A 15 6.86 68.35 71.55
N GLU A 16 7.27 69.48 70.96
CA GLU A 16 7.63 69.57 69.54
C GLU A 16 8.83 68.64 69.20
N ARG A 17 9.84 68.59 70.07
CA ARG A 17 11.01 67.71 69.89
C ARG A 17 10.64 66.23 69.98
N LEU A 18 9.79 65.86 70.94
CA LEU A 18 9.27 64.50 71.08
C LEU A 18 8.37 64.12 69.90
N PHE A 19 7.58 65.06 69.38
CA PHE A 19 6.77 64.86 68.17
C PHE A 19 7.65 64.63 66.94
N GLU A 20 8.68 65.46 66.71
CA GLU A 20 9.63 65.25 65.61
C GLU A 20 10.41 63.93 65.73
N GLN A 21 10.82 63.52 66.94
CA GLN A 21 11.44 62.22 67.17
C GLN A 21 10.49 61.07 66.85
N ARG A 22 9.23 61.15 67.27
CA ARG A 22 8.20 60.15 66.92
C ARG A 22 7.93 60.10 65.43
N LEU A 23 7.94 61.25 64.74
CA LEU A 23 7.77 61.33 63.29
C LEU A 23 8.92 60.60 62.57
N LYS A 24 10.19 60.88 62.94
CA LYS A 24 11.37 60.22 62.37
C LYS A 24 11.37 58.70 62.59
N VAL A 25 10.99 58.25 63.79
CA VAL A 25 10.86 56.81 64.07
C VAL A 25 9.75 56.19 63.23
N THR A 26 8.62 56.88 63.06
CA THR A 26 7.49 56.41 62.24
C THR A 26 7.89 56.31 60.76
N ASP A 27 8.56 57.33 60.21
CA ASP A 27 9.06 57.34 58.84
C ASP A 27 10.09 56.21 58.61
N GLN A 28 11.00 55.99 59.56
CA GLN A 28 11.97 54.89 59.48
C GLN A 28 11.29 53.51 59.52
N VAL A 29 10.26 53.33 60.35
CA VAL A 29 9.49 52.08 60.41
C VAL A 29 8.73 51.84 59.10
N ILE A 30 8.16 52.89 58.50
CA ILE A 30 7.49 52.83 57.21
C ILE A 30 8.49 52.46 56.10
N GLU A 31 9.64 53.12 56.03
CA GLU A 31 10.69 52.84 55.04
C GLU A 31 11.19 51.39 55.16
N ASN A 32 11.49 50.93 56.38
CA ASN A 32 11.88 49.54 56.63
C ASN A 32 10.78 48.55 56.23
N SER A 33 9.50 48.90 56.46
CA SER A 33 8.36 48.05 56.06
C SER A 33 8.26 47.90 54.55
N TYR A 34 8.49 48.97 53.79
CA TYR A 34 8.53 48.90 52.31
C TYR A 34 9.71 48.07 51.80
N ILE A 35 10.89 48.18 52.42
CA ILE A 35 12.06 47.37 52.05
C ILE A 35 11.78 45.89 52.27
N VAL A 36 11.22 45.51 53.43
CA VAL A 36 10.88 44.12 53.74
C VAL A 36 9.83 43.58 52.78
N LEU A 37 8.78 44.36 52.47
CA LEU A 37 7.74 43.98 51.51
C LEU A 37 8.33 43.78 50.11
N GLY A 38 9.19 44.71 49.65
CA GLY A 38 9.84 44.65 48.35
C GLY A 38 10.76 43.43 48.21
N LEU A 39 11.52 43.09 49.27
CA LEU A 39 12.32 41.88 49.31
C LEU A 39 11.46 40.61 49.26
N GLY A 40 10.36 40.57 50.01
CA GLY A 40 9.41 39.44 49.98
C GLY A 40 8.87 39.18 48.56
N ILE A 41 8.35 40.22 47.91
CA ILE A 41 7.85 40.13 46.53
C ILE A 41 8.95 39.69 45.57
N PHE A 42 10.18 40.19 45.73
CA PHE A 42 11.30 39.79 44.89
C PHE A 42 11.62 38.30 45.03
N PHE A 43 11.65 37.77 46.26
CA PHE A 43 11.86 36.35 46.51
C PHE A 43 10.71 35.50 45.96
N ASP A 44 9.47 35.92 46.15
CA ASP A 44 8.29 35.21 45.63
C ASP A 44 8.30 35.15 44.09
N LEU A 45 8.60 36.26 43.42
CA LEU A 45 8.75 36.30 41.96
C LEU A 45 9.92 35.44 41.49
N GLY A 46 11.05 35.45 42.21
CA GLY A 46 12.18 34.58 41.95
C GLY A 46 11.79 33.10 42.04
N LEU A 47 11.08 32.72 43.12
CA LEU A 47 10.60 31.36 43.33
C LEU A 47 9.60 30.94 42.24
N LEU A 48 8.65 31.81 41.88
CA LEU A 48 7.71 31.58 40.79
C LEU A 48 8.41 31.41 39.45
N SER A 49 9.46 32.19 39.17
CA SER A 49 10.24 32.09 37.94
C SER A 49 10.97 30.75 37.84
N VAL A 50 11.56 30.28 38.94
CA VAL A 50 12.23 28.97 39.00
C VAL A 50 11.22 27.84 38.82
N LEU A 51 10.08 27.91 39.51
CA LEU A 51 9.01 26.93 39.37
C LEU A 51 8.47 26.89 37.93
N TYR A 52 8.26 28.05 37.31
CA TYR A 52 7.86 28.15 35.91
C TYR A 52 8.89 27.50 34.98
N LEU A 53 10.19 27.75 35.17
CA LEU A 53 11.25 27.14 34.36
C LEU A 53 11.30 25.60 34.53
N LEU A 54 11.10 25.09 35.74
CA LEU A 54 11.05 23.65 36.00
C LEU A 54 9.85 22.99 35.29
N ILE A 55 8.66 23.58 35.43
CA ILE A 55 7.44 23.11 34.76
C ILE A 55 7.61 23.19 33.24
N TYR A 56 8.10 24.30 32.73
CA TYR A 56 8.35 24.49 31.29
C TYR A 56 9.32 23.44 30.76
N ARG A 57 10.40 23.15 31.49
CA ARG A 57 11.37 22.11 31.14
C ARG A 57 10.72 20.72 31.11
N GLU A 58 9.91 20.37 32.11
CA GLU A 58 9.25 19.07 32.18
C GLU A 58 8.22 18.88 31.06
N ILE A 59 7.40 19.91 30.78
CA ILE A 59 6.46 19.90 29.66
C ILE A 59 7.21 19.73 28.33
N ARG A 60 8.29 20.49 28.13
CA ARG A 60 9.13 20.37 26.92
C ARG A 60 9.71 18.96 26.76
N GLN A 61 10.22 18.37 27.84
CA GLN A 61 10.74 16.99 27.81
C GLN A 61 9.66 15.98 27.45
N LYS A 62 8.46 16.08 28.03
CA LYS A 62 7.32 15.21 27.69
C LYS A 62 6.89 15.35 26.24
N ILE A 63 6.84 16.58 25.71
CA ILE A 63 6.49 16.82 24.30
C ILE A 63 7.53 16.18 23.36
N VAL A 64 8.83 16.38 23.64
CA VAL A 64 9.90 15.79 22.82
C VAL A 64 9.84 14.26 22.86
N ALA A 65 9.64 13.66 24.03
CA ALA A 65 9.51 12.21 24.18
C ALA A 65 8.27 11.66 23.45
N GLN A 66 7.13 12.37 23.50
CA GLN A 66 5.93 11.98 22.74
C GLN A 66 6.15 12.09 21.22
N MET A 67 6.83 13.14 20.75
CA MET A 67 7.17 13.28 19.33
C MET A 67 8.08 12.15 18.86
N GLU A 68 9.10 11.79 19.65
CA GLU A 68 9.99 10.67 19.36
C GLU A 68 9.23 9.33 19.28
N LEU A 69 8.31 9.09 20.21
CA LEU A 69 7.44 7.91 20.18
C LEU A 69 6.54 7.86 18.94
N ILE A 70 6.00 9.02 18.51
CA ILE A 70 5.19 9.11 17.29
C ILE A 70 6.03 8.79 16.05
N GLU A 71 7.24 9.33 15.94
CA GLU A 71 8.13 9.06 14.80
C GLU A 71 8.60 7.59 14.78
N LEU A 72 8.87 7.01 15.94
CA LEU A 72 9.18 5.58 16.06
C LEU A 72 7.99 4.70 15.63
N ASN A 73 6.78 5.03 16.06
CA ASN A 73 5.57 4.32 15.63
C ASN A 73 5.33 4.44 14.12
N LYS A 74 5.51 5.64 13.54
CA LYS A 74 5.43 5.84 12.09
C LYS A 74 6.47 5.01 11.34
N ALA A 75 7.69 4.91 11.87
CA ALA A 75 8.74 4.10 11.29
C ALA A 75 8.37 2.60 11.35
N ALA A 76 7.82 2.13 12.47
CA ALA A 76 7.36 0.75 12.62
C ALA A 76 6.23 0.39 11.64
N LEU A 77 5.28 1.30 11.40
CA LEU A 77 4.17 1.10 10.45
C LEU A 77 4.60 1.04 8.98
N ARG A 78 5.85 1.42 8.64
CA ARG A 78 6.39 1.16 7.29
C ARG A 78 6.64 -0.33 7.03
N PHE A 79 6.75 -1.12 8.09
CA PHE A 79 7.01 -2.57 8.02
C PHE A 79 5.76 -3.40 8.31
N VAL A 80 4.72 -2.82 8.93
CA VAL A 80 3.43 -3.46 9.17
C VAL A 80 2.31 -2.55 8.66
N PRO A 81 1.63 -2.90 7.55
CA PRO A 81 0.59 -2.05 6.98
C PRO A 81 -0.55 -1.79 7.97
N GLU A 82 -0.92 -0.52 8.21
CA GLU A 82 -2.05 -0.20 9.11
C GLU A 82 -3.36 -0.91 8.72
N LYS A 83 -3.58 -1.09 7.41
CA LYS A 83 -4.75 -1.81 6.88
C LYS A 83 -4.76 -3.27 7.34
N PHE A 84 -3.62 -3.91 7.48
CA PHE A 84 -3.52 -5.29 7.99
C PHE A 84 -4.04 -5.37 9.43
N ILE A 85 -3.62 -4.45 10.30
CA ILE A 85 -4.05 -4.37 11.72
C ILE A 85 -5.57 -4.22 11.80
N LYS A 86 -6.15 -3.29 11.01
CA LYS A 86 -7.60 -3.09 10.97
C LYS A 86 -8.34 -4.32 10.44
N LEU A 87 -7.79 -5.02 9.45
CA LEU A 87 -8.39 -6.23 8.91
C LEU A 87 -8.41 -7.39 9.91
N LEU A 88 -7.40 -7.47 10.80
CA LEU A 88 -7.37 -8.36 11.98
C LEU A 88 -8.37 -7.97 13.08
N ASN A 89 -9.18 -6.92 12.89
CA ASN A 89 -10.09 -6.35 13.88
C ASN A 89 -9.35 -5.85 15.14
N LYS A 90 -8.20 -5.21 14.94
CA LYS A 90 -7.39 -4.62 16.01
C LYS A 90 -7.34 -3.10 15.82
N GLU A 91 -7.27 -2.35 16.92
CA GLU A 91 -7.19 -0.88 16.89
C GLU A 91 -5.74 -0.39 16.83
N SER A 92 -4.82 -1.13 17.46
CA SER A 92 -3.40 -0.81 17.55
C SER A 92 -2.52 -2.01 17.25
N LEU A 93 -1.27 -1.74 16.84
CA LEU A 93 -0.22 -2.76 16.73
C LEU A 93 0.01 -3.47 18.08
N LEU A 94 -0.24 -2.79 19.20
CA LEU A 94 -0.12 -3.35 20.55
C LEU A 94 -1.15 -4.45 20.84
N ASP A 95 -2.26 -4.49 20.10
CA ASP A 95 -3.33 -5.48 20.31
C ASP A 95 -3.11 -6.75 19.46
N VAL A 96 -2.08 -6.75 18.63
CA VAL A 96 -1.71 -7.86 17.74
C VAL A 96 -0.84 -8.85 18.52
N HIS A 97 -1.34 -10.07 18.66
CA HIS A 97 -0.67 -11.17 19.34
C HIS A 97 -0.34 -12.29 18.35
N LEU A 98 0.63 -13.14 18.70
CA LEU A 98 0.97 -14.31 17.90
C LEU A 98 -0.23 -15.26 17.79
N GLY A 99 -0.57 -15.67 16.56
CA GLY A 99 -1.68 -16.56 16.27
C GLY A 99 -3.04 -15.86 16.13
N ASP A 100 -3.09 -14.53 16.25
CA ASP A 100 -4.29 -13.77 15.85
C ASP A 100 -4.59 -14.07 14.38
N GLN A 101 -5.85 -14.38 14.07
CA GLN A 101 -6.26 -14.72 12.72
C GLN A 101 -7.72 -14.35 12.44
N VAL A 102 -8.02 -14.10 11.16
CA VAL A 102 -9.36 -13.77 10.68
C VAL A 102 -9.58 -14.31 9.26
N GLU A 103 -10.70 -14.99 9.04
CA GLU A 103 -11.14 -15.36 7.69
C GLU A 103 -11.84 -14.17 7.03
N ARG A 104 -11.45 -13.85 5.79
CA ARG A 104 -12.05 -12.82 4.95
C ARG A 104 -12.14 -13.32 3.51
N GLU A 105 -13.17 -12.92 2.78
CA GLU A 105 -13.16 -12.99 1.33
C GLU A 105 -12.54 -11.70 0.78
N MET A 106 -11.51 -11.81 -0.05
CA MET A 106 -10.79 -10.67 -0.62
C MET A 106 -10.32 -11.01 -2.04
N SER A 107 -10.07 -9.97 -2.84
CA SER A 107 -9.34 -10.12 -4.09
C SER A 107 -7.84 -9.97 -3.84
N VAL A 108 -7.08 -10.93 -4.35
CA VAL A 108 -5.62 -10.98 -4.27
C VAL A 108 -5.08 -10.67 -5.66
N LEU A 109 -4.19 -9.69 -5.72
CA LEU A 109 -3.48 -9.28 -6.93
C LEU A 109 -2.01 -9.65 -6.77
N PHE A 110 -1.48 -10.39 -7.75
CA PHE A 110 -0.05 -10.56 -7.96
C PHE A 110 0.36 -9.79 -9.21
N SER A 111 1.49 -9.09 -9.14
CA SER A 111 2.12 -8.45 -10.29
C SER A 111 3.61 -8.77 -10.28
N ASP A 112 4.20 -9.09 -11.43
CA ASP A 112 5.63 -9.43 -11.58
C ASP A 112 6.21 -8.74 -12.83
N ILE A 113 7.48 -8.32 -12.80
CA ILE A 113 8.11 -7.70 -13.98
C ILE A 113 8.58 -8.81 -14.93
N ARG A 114 8.25 -8.67 -16.22
CA ARG A 114 8.69 -9.62 -17.24
C ARG A 114 10.20 -9.57 -17.39
N SER A 115 10.78 -10.76 -17.47
CA SER A 115 12.21 -10.93 -17.72
C SER A 115 13.08 -10.14 -16.73
N PHE A 116 12.60 -9.94 -15.49
CA PHE A 116 13.29 -9.13 -14.50
C PHE A 116 14.70 -9.67 -14.20
N THR A 117 14.87 -10.99 -14.12
CA THR A 117 16.19 -11.61 -13.94
C THR A 117 17.17 -11.17 -15.03
N ALA A 118 16.77 -11.23 -16.30
CA ALA A 118 17.61 -10.81 -17.42
C ALA A 118 17.91 -9.29 -17.39
N ILE A 119 16.92 -8.47 -16.99
CA ILE A 119 17.12 -7.04 -16.79
C ILE A 119 18.13 -6.80 -15.65
N SER A 120 17.96 -7.47 -14.51
CA SER A 120 18.80 -7.34 -13.33
C SER A 120 20.24 -7.78 -13.57
N GLU A 121 20.47 -8.81 -14.39
CA GLU A 121 21.81 -9.27 -14.78
C GLU A 121 22.59 -8.22 -15.60
N SER A 122 21.88 -7.33 -16.30
CA SER A 122 22.47 -6.25 -17.08
C SER A 122 22.80 -4.99 -16.27
N LEU A 123 22.38 -4.92 -15.00
CA LEU A 123 22.47 -3.75 -14.15
C LEU A 123 23.47 -3.94 -13.00
N SER A 124 24.04 -2.83 -12.52
CA SER A 124 24.74 -2.83 -11.25
C SER A 124 23.74 -3.11 -10.11
N PRO A 125 24.17 -3.66 -8.95
CA PRO A 125 23.29 -3.82 -7.80
C PRO A 125 22.58 -2.52 -7.37
N GLU A 126 23.31 -1.40 -7.39
CA GLU A 126 22.75 -0.08 -7.04
C GLU A 126 21.66 0.35 -8.04
N ASP A 127 21.90 0.18 -9.34
CA ASP A 127 20.92 0.53 -10.36
C ASP A 127 19.71 -0.39 -10.35
N ASN A 128 19.91 -1.67 -9.99
CA ASN A 128 18.82 -2.61 -9.78
C ASN A 128 17.92 -2.17 -8.59
N PHE A 129 18.51 -1.78 -7.46
CA PHE A 129 17.76 -1.21 -6.34
C PHE A 129 17.02 0.08 -6.72
N LYS A 130 17.63 0.96 -7.52
CA LYS A 130 16.96 2.16 -8.03
C LYS A 130 15.80 1.81 -8.94
N LEU A 131 15.95 0.81 -9.82
CA LEU A 131 14.90 0.35 -10.72
C LEU A 131 13.69 -0.18 -9.94
N ILE A 132 13.91 -1.10 -9.00
CA ILE A 132 12.85 -1.68 -8.17
C ILE A 132 12.12 -0.55 -7.42
N ASN A 133 12.85 0.31 -6.70
CA ASN A 133 12.22 1.40 -5.95
C ASN A 133 11.48 2.41 -6.86
N ALA A 134 12.00 2.69 -8.06
CA ALA A 134 11.33 3.55 -9.02
C ALA A 134 10.04 2.93 -9.58
N TYR A 135 10.03 1.61 -9.82
CA TYR A 135 8.84 0.88 -10.22
C TYR A 135 7.81 0.82 -9.09
N LEU A 136 8.21 0.34 -7.90
CA LEU A 136 7.32 0.18 -6.74
C LEU A 136 6.71 1.52 -6.28
N SER A 137 7.47 2.61 -6.33
CA SER A 137 6.96 3.95 -5.97
C SER A 137 5.89 4.50 -6.92
N ARG A 138 5.76 3.93 -8.13
CA ARG A 138 4.71 4.27 -9.10
C ARG A 138 3.49 3.36 -8.98
N MET A 139 3.70 2.07 -8.68
CA MET A 139 2.60 1.09 -8.57
C MET A 139 1.87 1.18 -7.23
N THR A 140 2.58 1.44 -6.14
CA THR A 140 2.01 1.46 -4.78
C THR A 140 0.91 2.53 -4.60
N PRO A 141 1.07 3.78 -5.09
CA PRO A 141 0.00 4.77 -5.02
C PRO A 141 -1.27 4.35 -5.77
N VAL A 142 -1.12 3.75 -6.96
CA VAL A 142 -2.24 3.27 -7.77
C VAL A 142 -3.04 2.21 -7.02
N ILE A 143 -2.37 1.22 -6.44
CA ILE A 143 -3.03 0.19 -5.64
C ILE A 143 -3.78 0.81 -4.44
N THR A 144 -3.18 1.79 -3.79
CA THR A 144 -3.75 2.46 -2.62
C THR A 144 -4.97 3.33 -2.96
N GLU A 145 -4.91 4.07 -4.07
CA GLU A 145 -6.00 4.91 -4.59
C GLU A 145 -7.24 4.07 -4.91
N HIS A 146 -7.02 2.86 -5.44
CA HIS A 146 -8.05 1.85 -5.65
C HIS A 146 -8.31 0.98 -4.40
N HIS A 147 -8.08 1.53 -3.20
CA HIS A 147 -8.41 0.93 -1.90
C HIS A 147 -7.70 -0.38 -1.54
N GLY A 148 -6.75 -0.86 -2.34
CA GLY A 148 -5.89 -1.97 -2.00
C GLY A 148 -4.82 -1.62 -0.97
N PHE A 149 -4.09 -2.62 -0.51
CA PHE A 149 -2.84 -2.43 0.21
C PHE A 149 -1.83 -3.49 -0.18
N ILE A 150 -0.55 -3.13 -0.08
CA ILE A 150 0.53 -4.08 -0.31
C ILE A 150 0.66 -4.94 0.94
N ASP A 151 0.50 -6.24 0.76
CA ASP A 151 0.80 -7.22 1.81
C ASP A 151 2.32 -7.38 1.93
N LYS A 152 2.98 -7.69 0.80
CA LYS A 152 4.43 -7.77 0.71
C LYS A 152 4.96 -7.59 -0.71
N TYR A 153 6.25 -7.27 -0.78
CA TYR A 153 7.04 -7.32 -1.99
C TYR A 153 7.83 -8.64 -2.01
N ILE A 154 7.89 -9.30 -3.16
CA ILE A 154 8.62 -10.57 -3.36
C ILE A 154 9.62 -10.34 -4.49
N GLY A 155 10.77 -9.77 -4.17
CA GLY A 155 11.71 -9.26 -5.18
C GLY A 155 11.11 -8.06 -5.92
N ASP A 156 10.89 -8.20 -7.22
CA ASP A 156 10.19 -7.24 -8.09
C ASP A 156 8.67 -7.46 -8.14
N ALA A 157 8.19 -8.58 -7.60
CA ALA A 157 6.77 -8.87 -7.56
C ALA A 157 6.05 -8.14 -6.42
N ILE A 158 4.80 -7.79 -6.67
CA ILE A 158 3.89 -7.14 -5.72
C ILE A 158 2.74 -8.09 -5.40
N MET A 159 2.51 -8.35 -4.11
CA MET A 159 1.29 -8.96 -3.62
C MET A 159 0.43 -7.91 -2.92
N ALA A 160 -0.79 -7.71 -3.43
CA ALA A 160 -1.74 -6.74 -2.89
C ALA A 160 -3.10 -7.37 -2.61
N LEU A 161 -3.79 -6.82 -1.61
CA LEU A 161 -5.06 -7.33 -1.13
C LEU A 161 -6.14 -6.24 -1.17
N PHE A 162 -7.34 -6.63 -1.59
CA PHE A 162 -8.50 -5.76 -1.73
C PHE A 162 -9.69 -6.38 -0.98
N SER A 163 -10.09 -5.76 0.14
CA SER A 163 -11.17 -6.24 1.00
C SER A 163 -12.57 -5.76 0.61
N ARG A 164 -12.66 -4.68 -0.19
CA ARG A 164 -13.95 -4.03 -0.47
C ARG A 164 -14.69 -4.66 -1.65
N SER A 165 -14.01 -4.78 -2.79
CA SER A 165 -14.62 -5.31 -4.02
C SER A 165 -13.56 -5.88 -4.97
N SER A 166 -13.96 -6.84 -5.80
CA SER A 166 -13.18 -7.32 -6.94
C SER A 166 -12.99 -6.25 -8.01
N ASP A 167 -13.96 -5.34 -8.17
CA ASP A 167 -13.86 -4.20 -9.09
C ASP A 167 -12.67 -3.29 -8.75
N ASP A 168 -12.37 -3.13 -7.45
CA ASP A 168 -11.25 -2.31 -6.99
C ASP A 168 -9.91 -2.91 -7.43
N ALA A 169 -9.75 -4.23 -7.32
CA ALA A 169 -8.55 -4.94 -7.78
C ALA A 169 -8.39 -4.85 -9.31
N VAL A 170 -9.47 -5.05 -10.07
CA VAL A 170 -9.42 -4.96 -11.54
C VAL A 170 -9.15 -3.53 -12.00
N LYS A 171 -9.79 -2.53 -11.40
CA LYS A 171 -9.53 -1.10 -11.71
C LYS A 171 -8.09 -0.72 -11.37
N ALA A 172 -7.57 -1.18 -10.23
CA ALA A 172 -6.17 -0.99 -9.85
C ALA A 172 -5.22 -1.56 -10.90
N ALA A 173 -5.45 -2.79 -11.35
CA ALA A 173 -4.60 -3.44 -12.35
C ALA A 173 -4.63 -2.72 -13.71
N ILE A 174 -5.81 -2.28 -14.17
CA ILE A 174 -5.93 -1.47 -15.39
C ILE A 174 -5.14 -0.16 -15.24
N ALA A 175 -5.26 0.51 -14.09
CA ALA A 175 -4.54 1.74 -13.81
C ALA A 175 -3.02 1.50 -13.72
N MET A 176 -2.56 0.40 -13.12
CA MET A 176 -1.15 0.01 -13.06
C MET A 176 -0.55 -0.15 -14.46
N LEU A 177 -1.26 -0.80 -15.38
CA LEU A 177 -0.82 -0.95 -16.77
C LEU A 177 -0.72 0.41 -17.50
N LYS A 178 -1.68 1.31 -17.28
CA LYS A 178 -1.64 2.67 -17.85
C LYS A 178 -0.47 3.48 -17.29
N THR A 179 -0.28 3.47 -15.98
CA THR A 179 0.86 4.13 -15.31
C THR A 179 2.20 3.55 -15.76
N LEU A 180 2.28 2.24 -15.98
CA LEU A 180 3.49 1.61 -16.53
C LEU A 180 3.78 2.08 -17.96
N ASN A 181 2.75 2.19 -18.80
CA ASN A 181 2.90 2.71 -20.16
C ASN A 181 3.44 4.15 -20.16
N GLU A 182 2.90 5.02 -19.32
CA GLU A 182 3.42 6.40 -19.12
C GLU A 182 4.86 6.41 -18.62
N TYR A 183 5.20 5.51 -17.68
CA TYR A 183 6.56 5.37 -17.19
C TYR A 183 7.51 4.92 -18.31
N ASN A 184 7.09 3.97 -19.14
CA ASN A 184 7.86 3.46 -20.26
C ASN A 184 8.14 4.53 -21.33
N GLN A 185 7.21 5.44 -21.59
CA GLN A 185 7.46 6.57 -22.50
C GLN A 185 8.67 7.40 -22.04
N ASN A 186 8.82 7.61 -20.74
CA ASN A 186 9.97 8.33 -20.19
C ASN A 186 11.24 7.46 -20.21
N ARG A 187 11.13 6.16 -19.91
CA ARG A 187 12.26 5.23 -20.00
C ARG A 187 12.86 5.18 -21.40
N ILE A 188 12.01 5.06 -22.42
CA ILE A 188 12.41 5.01 -23.84
C ILE A 188 13.14 6.31 -24.23
N LYS A 189 12.62 7.48 -23.83
CA LYS A 189 13.28 8.78 -24.07
C LYS A 189 14.66 8.88 -23.42
N SER A 190 14.85 8.20 -22.30
CA SER A 190 16.14 8.11 -21.59
C SER A 190 17.03 6.95 -22.07
N GLY A 191 16.66 6.24 -23.14
CA GLY A 191 17.45 5.13 -23.70
C GLY A 191 17.35 3.82 -22.92
N TYR A 192 16.42 3.71 -21.97
CA TYR A 192 16.17 2.47 -21.23
C TYR A 192 15.13 1.59 -21.91
N ILE A 193 15.29 0.28 -21.75
CA ILE A 193 14.32 -0.72 -22.20
C ILE A 193 13.00 -0.53 -21.41
N PRO A 194 11.84 -0.55 -22.10
CA PRO A 194 10.55 -0.50 -21.43
C PRO A 194 10.34 -1.73 -20.56
N LEU A 195 9.62 -1.56 -19.46
CA LEU A 195 9.25 -2.66 -18.58
C LEU A 195 7.89 -3.21 -18.99
N GLU A 196 7.73 -4.52 -18.86
CA GLU A 196 6.44 -5.18 -18.99
C GLU A 196 6.10 -5.84 -17.66
N ILE A 197 4.82 -5.99 -17.36
CA ILE A 197 4.36 -6.69 -16.15
C ILE A 197 3.28 -7.72 -16.51
N GLY A 198 3.26 -8.81 -15.76
CA GLY A 198 2.13 -9.72 -15.69
C GLY A 198 1.33 -9.44 -14.43
N ILE A 199 0.01 -9.35 -14.52
CA ILE A 199 -0.90 -9.19 -13.38
C ILE A 199 -1.91 -10.33 -13.37
N GLY A 200 -1.98 -11.03 -12.24
CA GLY A 200 -2.98 -12.07 -11.98
C GLY A 200 -3.87 -11.73 -10.79
N ILE A 201 -5.18 -11.89 -10.95
CA ILE A 201 -6.16 -11.62 -9.88
C ILE A 201 -7.07 -12.81 -9.63
N ASN A 202 -7.14 -13.24 -8.37
CA ASN A 202 -8.14 -14.20 -7.91
C ASN A 202 -8.87 -13.69 -6.68
N THR A 203 -10.15 -14.03 -6.56
CA THR A 203 -10.98 -13.65 -5.41
C THR A 203 -11.44 -14.88 -4.65
N GLY A 204 -11.28 -14.86 -3.34
CA GLY A 204 -11.73 -15.97 -2.51
C GLY A 204 -11.47 -15.76 -1.05
N LYS A 205 -11.91 -16.74 -0.26
CA LYS A 205 -11.66 -16.78 1.17
C LYS A 205 -10.17 -16.95 1.46
N LEU A 206 -9.66 -16.22 2.42
CA LEU A 206 -8.31 -16.32 2.92
C LEU A 206 -8.25 -16.07 4.42
N MET A 207 -7.23 -16.64 5.06
CA MET A 207 -6.93 -16.39 6.47
C MET A 207 -5.82 -15.35 6.53
N LEU A 208 -6.11 -14.15 7.06
CA LEU A 208 -5.05 -13.23 7.49
C LEU A 208 -4.70 -13.56 8.93
N GLY A 209 -3.43 -13.54 9.27
CA GLY A 209 -3.02 -13.77 10.65
C GLY A 209 -1.55 -13.51 10.90
N THR A 210 -1.14 -13.72 12.13
CA THR A 210 0.25 -13.58 12.55
C THR A 210 0.90 -14.93 12.81
N VAL A 211 2.10 -15.12 12.29
CA VAL A 211 2.91 -16.33 12.47
C VAL A 211 4.33 -15.97 12.89
N GLY A 212 5.02 -16.89 13.55
CA GLY A 212 6.37 -16.68 14.05
C GLY A 212 6.56 -17.19 15.48
N ASP A 213 7.40 -16.50 16.25
CA ASP A 213 7.70 -16.80 17.64
C ASP A 213 7.54 -15.55 18.54
N SER A 214 7.95 -15.66 19.81
CA SER A 214 7.82 -14.57 20.78
C SER A 214 8.70 -13.35 20.49
N HIS A 215 9.70 -13.47 19.61
CA HIS A 215 10.67 -12.42 19.28
C HIS A 215 10.44 -11.87 17.86
N HIS A 216 9.94 -12.68 16.94
CA HIS A 216 9.70 -12.29 15.56
C HIS A 216 8.34 -12.78 15.08
N MET A 217 7.46 -11.83 14.74
CA MET A 217 6.12 -12.08 14.25
C MET A 217 5.95 -11.41 12.90
N GLU A 218 5.41 -12.15 11.92
CA GLU A 218 5.11 -11.65 10.58
C GLU A 218 3.61 -11.74 10.33
N GLY A 219 3.05 -10.68 9.74
CA GLY A 219 1.73 -10.74 9.13
C GLY A 219 1.76 -11.64 7.89
N THR A 220 0.85 -12.58 7.81
CA THR A 220 0.77 -13.52 6.69
C THR A 220 -0.66 -13.69 6.22
N VAL A 221 -0.78 -14.11 4.96
CA VAL A 221 -2.03 -14.55 4.38
C VAL A 221 -1.86 -15.96 3.87
N ILE A 222 -2.69 -16.86 4.39
CA ILE A 222 -2.65 -18.28 4.04
C ILE A 222 -3.98 -18.63 3.39
N SER A 223 -3.91 -19.03 2.11
CA SER A 223 -5.05 -19.57 1.39
C SER A 223 -4.67 -20.17 0.04
N ASP A 224 -5.44 -21.18 -0.37
CA ASP A 224 -5.51 -21.60 -1.76
C ASP A 224 -5.89 -20.47 -2.73
N ALA A 225 -6.63 -19.46 -2.27
CA ALA A 225 -6.98 -18.29 -3.08
C ALA A 225 -5.76 -17.42 -3.42
N VAL A 226 -4.80 -17.31 -2.50
CA VAL A 226 -3.52 -16.59 -2.74
C VAL A 226 -2.68 -17.38 -3.74
N ASN A 227 -2.57 -18.69 -3.54
CA ASN A 227 -1.84 -19.57 -4.46
C ASN A 227 -2.41 -19.50 -5.88
N LEU A 228 -3.74 -19.53 -6.02
CA LEU A 228 -4.39 -19.39 -7.32
C LEU A 228 -4.11 -18.03 -7.95
N ALA A 229 -4.13 -16.92 -7.21
CA ALA A 229 -3.80 -15.60 -7.75
C ALA A 229 -2.39 -15.55 -8.34
N SER A 230 -1.39 -16.07 -7.61
CA SER A 230 0.00 -16.17 -8.10
C SER A 230 0.09 -17.03 -9.36
N ARG A 231 -0.64 -18.15 -9.43
CA ARG A 231 -0.65 -19.00 -10.63
C ARG A 231 -1.34 -18.34 -11.82
N ILE A 232 -2.41 -17.57 -11.60
CA ILE A 232 -3.04 -16.76 -12.65
C ILE A 232 -2.04 -15.72 -13.17
N GLU A 233 -1.23 -15.11 -12.29
CA GLU A 233 -0.12 -14.25 -12.73
C GLU A 233 0.87 -15.04 -13.57
N GLU A 234 1.33 -16.22 -13.16
CA GLU A 234 2.26 -17.03 -13.95
C GLU A 234 1.72 -17.36 -15.37
N LEU A 235 0.41 -17.62 -15.50
CA LEU A 235 -0.23 -17.86 -16.80
C LEU A 235 -0.11 -16.67 -17.74
N THR A 236 0.02 -15.45 -17.21
CA THR A 236 0.24 -14.27 -18.03
C THR A 236 1.49 -14.44 -18.90
N LYS A 237 2.53 -15.17 -18.44
CA LYS A 237 3.78 -15.41 -19.21
C LYS A 237 3.49 -16.30 -20.42
N ILE A 238 2.65 -17.32 -20.21
CA ILE A 238 2.28 -18.32 -21.22
C ILE A 238 1.38 -17.70 -22.29
N TYR A 239 0.35 -16.96 -21.88
CA TYR A 239 -0.58 -16.31 -22.81
C TYR A 239 -0.04 -15.00 -23.39
N GLN A 240 1.06 -14.48 -22.84
CA GLN A 240 1.64 -13.18 -23.19
C GLN A 240 0.64 -12.02 -23.03
N ILE A 241 -0.29 -12.15 -22.08
CA ILE A 241 -1.32 -11.16 -21.80
C ILE A 241 -1.00 -10.46 -20.47
N PRO A 242 -1.06 -9.12 -20.38
CA PRO A 242 -0.60 -8.40 -19.19
C PRO A 242 -1.55 -8.51 -17.99
N LEU A 243 -2.84 -8.77 -18.18
CA LEU A 243 -3.81 -8.85 -17.08
C LEU A 243 -4.77 -10.03 -17.27
N LEU A 244 -4.68 -10.98 -16.34
CA LEU A 244 -5.56 -12.13 -16.25
C LEU A 244 -6.32 -12.14 -14.92
N ILE A 245 -7.59 -12.54 -14.98
CA ILE A 245 -8.42 -12.75 -13.80
C ILE A 245 -9.01 -14.16 -13.84
N SER A 246 -9.12 -14.77 -12.67
CA SER A 246 -9.85 -16.04 -12.51
C SER A 246 -11.36 -15.87 -12.67
N GLU A 247 -12.06 -16.97 -12.93
CA GLU A 247 -13.53 -17.05 -12.91
C GLU A 247 -14.14 -16.50 -11.62
N SER A 248 -13.50 -16.76 -10.46
CA SER A 248 -14.01 -16.31 -9.16
C SER A 248 -14.09 -14.78 -9.07
N THR A 249 -13.10 -14.09 -9.64
CA THR A 249 -13.05 -12.62 -9.74
C THR A 249 -14.08 -12.14 -10.74
N PHE A 250 -14.16 -12.75 -11.92
CA PHE A 250 -15.12 -12.39 -12.97
C PHE A 250 -16.57 -12.44 -12.47
N CYS A 251 -16.94 -13.51 -11.75
CA CYS A 251 -18.28 -13.67 -11.18
C CYS A 251 -18.60 -12.69 -10.04
N ARG A 252 -17.59 -12.05 -9.43
CA ARG A 252 -17.74 -11.11 -8.30
C ARG A 252 -17.67 -9.64 -8.71
N LEU A 253 -17.43 -9.36 -9.99
CA LEU A 253 -17.56 -8.01 -10.53
C LEU A 253 -19.01 -7.53 -10.44
N GLN A 254 -19.21 -6.27 -10.07
CA GLN A 254 -20.54 -5.67 -9.99
C GLN A 254 -21.25 -5.64 -11.34
N SER A 255 -20.51 -5.34 -12.41
CA SER A 255 -21.00 -5.30 -13.79
C SER A 255 -19.89 -5.76 -14.72
N GLN A 256 -20.01 -6.95 -15.30
CA GLN A 256 -19.00 -7.46 -16.24
C GLN A 256 -18.93 -6.63 -17.52
N THR A 257 -20.02 -5.96 -17.90
CA THR A 257 -20.10 -5.13 -19.12
C THR A 257 -19.36 -3.80 -19.00
N ASP A 258 -18.97 -3.39 -17.79
CA ASP A 258 -18.18 -2.18 -17.57
C ASP A 258 -16.71 -2.37 -18.00
N TYR A 259 -16.33 -3.62 -18.28
CA TYR A 259 -14.97 -4.02 -18.57
C TYR A 259 -14.89 -4.71 -19.93
N ALA A 260 -13.74 -4.54 -20.59
CA ALA A 260 -13.42 -5.25 -21.82
C ALA A 260 -12.79 -6.59 -21.42
N ILE A 261 -13.61 -7.64 -21.36
CA ILE A 261 -13.24 -8.95 -20.82
C ILE A 261 -13.62 -10.06 -21.80
N ARG A 262 -12.78 -11.08 -21.91
CA ARG A 262 -13.09 -12.31 -22.64
C ARG A 262 -12.50 -13.55 -21.96
N LEU A 263 -13.20 -14.67 -22.09
CA LEU A 263 -12.69 -15.98 -21.66
C LEU A 263 -11.57 -16.40 -22.62
N ILE A 264 -10.36 -16.64 -22.13
CA ILE A 264 -9.24 -17.03 -22.99
C ILE A 264 -8.94 -18.52 -22.96
N ASP A 265 -9.18 -19.20 -21.84
CA ASP A 265 -8.92 -20.63 -21.72
C ASP A 265 -9.58 -21.19 -20.43
N ARG A 266 -9.66 -22.51 -20.36
CA ARG A 266 -9.89 -23.26 -19.12
C ARG A 266 -8.65 -24.10 -18.88
N VAL A 267 -8.00 -23.89 -17.75
CA VAL A 267 -6.73 -24.57 -17.43
C VAL A 267 -6.80 -25.32 -16.11
N GLN A 268 -6.14 -26.47 -16.06
CA GLN A 268 -5.92 -27.17 -14.81
C GLN A 268 -4.65 -26.62 -14.17
N VAL A 269 -4.82 -25.90 -13.06
CA VAL A 269 -3.69 -25.28 -12.38
C VAL A 269 -3.02 -26.32 -11.48
N LYS A 270 -1.69 -26.43 -11.54
CA LYS A 270 -0.89 -27.41 -10.80
C LYS A 270 -1.32 -27.48 -9.33
N GLY A 271 -1.64 -28.66 -8.82
CA GLY A 271 -2.08 -28.84 -7.43
C GLY A 271 -3.59 -28.62 -7.18
N ARG A 272 -4.39 -28.40 -8.24
CA ARG A 272 -5.85 -28.57 -8.19
C ARG A 272 -6.30 -29.56 -9.26
N SER A 273 -7.30 -30.38 -8.92
CA SER A 273 -7.95 -31.28 -9.87
C SER A 273 -8.94 -30.55 -10.78
N GLU A 274 -9.48 -29.43 -10.32
CA GLU A 274 -10.52 -28.66 -11.03
C GLU A 274 -9.93 -27.74 -12.09
N TRP A 275 -10.67 -27.62 -13.19
CA TRP A 275 -10.39 -26.66 -14.25
C TRP A 275 -10.84 -25.27 -13.81
N VAL A 276 -9.99 -24.28 -14.03
CA VAL A 276 -10.28 -22.87 -13.73
C VAL A 276 -10.40 -22.12 -15.06
N ALA A 277 -11.52 -21.43 -15.26
CA ALA A 277 -11.67 -20.51 -16.37
C ALA A 277 -10.86 -19.24 -16.12
N VAL A 278 -10.13 -18.80 -17.15
CA VAL A 278 -9.23 -17.66 -17.10
C VAL A 278 -9.68 -16.62 -18.10
N TYR A 279 -9.80 -15.38 -17.64
CA TYR A 279 -10.30 -14.26 -18.42
C TYR A 279 -9.19 -13.23 -18.61
N GLU A 280 -9.08 -12.70 -19.81
CA GLU A 280 -8.27 -11.53 -20.11
C GLU A 280 -9.09 -10.27 -19.89
N VAL A 281 -8.51 -9.27 -19.23
CA VAL A 281 -9.06 -7.92 -19.14
C VAL A 281 -8.17 -6.98 -19.96
N PHE A 282 -8.69 -6.48 -21.08
CA PHE A 282 -7.89 -5.77 -22.10
C PHE A 282 -8.24 -4.27 -22.19
N ASN A 283 -8.81 -3.69 -21.13
CA ASN A 283 -9.13 -2.26 -21.03
C ASN A 283 -7.92 -1.32 -21.12
N ALA A 284 -6.70 -1.83 -20.91
CA ALA A 284 -5.46 -1.06 -20.94
C ALA A 284 -4.72 -1.17 -22.29
N ASP A 285 -5.25 -1.93 -23.24
CA ASP A 285 -4.68 -2.10 -24.58
C ASP A 285 -4.70 -0.78 -25.37
N SER A 286 -3.96 -0.76 -26.48
CA SER A 286 -4.03 0.35 -27.43
C SER A 286 -5.47 0.55 -27.93
N PRO A 287 -5.89 1.79 -28.28
CA PRO A 287 -7.22 2.01 -28.83
C PRO A 287 -7.52 1.16 -30.07
N GLU A 288 -6.51 0.88 -30.89
CA GLU A 288 -6.64 0.00 -32.05
C GLU A 288 -6.91 -1.45 -31.64
N ASP A 289 -6.10 -2.03 -30.75
CA ASP A 289 -6.24 -3.42 -30.30
C ASP A 289 -7.53 -3.64 -29.50
N LEU A 290 -7.89 -2.68 -28.64
CA LEU A 290 -9.14 -2.70 -27.88
C LEU A 290 -10.35 -2.74 -28.81
N SER A 291 -10.39 -1.85 -29.81
CA SER A 291 -11.48 -1.79 -30.78
C SER A 291 -11.56 -3.08 -31.60
N ALA A 292 -10.42 -3.60 -32.05
CA ALA A 292 -10.35 -4.83 -32.82
C ALA A 292 -10.85 -6.05 -32.01
N LYS A 293 -10.40 -6.21 -30.76
CA LYS A 293 -10.85 -7.26 -29.84
C LYS A 293 -12.33 -7.15 -29.49
N LEU A 294 -12.87 -5.93 -29.36
CA LEU A 294 -14.30 -5.74 -29.12
C LEU A 294 -15.13 -6.12 -30.36
N SER A 295 -14.66 -5.78 -31.56
CA SER A 295 -15.38 -6.06 -32.81
C SER A 295 -15.51 -7.56 -33.14
N ASN A 296 -14.55 -8.38 -32.70
CA ASN A 296 -14.52 -9.83 -32.96
C ASN A 296 -14.83 -10.68 -31.71
N LEU A 297 -15.29 -10.06 -30.62
CA LEU A 297 -15.48 -10.70 -29.32
C LEU A 297 -16.44 -11.91 -29.37
N SER A 298 -17.53 -11.80 -30.15
CA SER A 298 -18.49 -12.89 -30.33
C SER A 298 -17.87 -14.08 -31.05
N THR A 299 -17.18 -13.83 -32.16
CA THR A 299 -16.49 -14.86 -32.96
C THR A 299 -15.40 -15.54 -32.15
N PHE A 300 -14.64 -14.77 -31.38
CA PHE A 300 -13.60 -15.31 -30.50
C PHE A 300 -14.20 -16.21 -29.41
N SER A 301 -15.29 -15.78 -28.78
CA SER A 301 -15.96 -16.56 -27.74
C SER A 301 -16.53 -17.87 -28.28
N GLU A 302 -17.09 -17.84 -29.49
CA GLU A 302 -17.54 -19.02 -30.21
C GLU A 302 -16.37 -19.97 -30.55
N ALA A 303 -15.26 -19.43 -31.05
CA ALA A 303 -14.05 -20.21 -31.36
C ALA A 303 -13.49 -20.96 -30.14
N VAL A 304 -13.42 -20.28 -28.98
CA VAL A 304 -13.01 -20.89 -27.71
C VAL A 304 -14.00 -21.97 -27.28
N SER A 305 -15.31 -21.74 -27.42
CA SER A 305 -16.33 -22.74 -27.10
C SER A 305 -16.20 -23.99 -27.99
N LEU A 306 -16.06 -23.82 -29.31
CA LEU A 306 -15.86 -24.91 -30.27
C LEU A 306 -14.59 -25.72 -29.97
N TYR A 307 -13.50 -25.03 -29.61
CA TYR A 307 -12.26 -25.67 -29.21
C TYR A 307 -12.44 -26.59 -28.00
N HIS A 308 -13.13 -26.12 -26.95
CA HIS A 308 -13.39 -26.93 -25.76
C HIS A 308 -14.41 -28.06 -26.00
N GLN A 309 -15.26 -27.93 -27.01
CA GLN A 309 -16.15 -29.01 -27.49
C GLN A 309 -15.43 -30.02 -28.40
N GLN A 310 -14.12 -29.86 -28.63
CA GLN A 310 -13.30 -30.67 -29.52
C GLN A 310 -13.69 -30.57 -31.01
N ASN A 311 -14.45 -29.55 -31.40
CA ASN A 311 -14.75 -29.27 -32.80
C ASN A 311 -13.63 -28.44 -33.43
N PHE A 312 -12.48 -29.06 -33.63
CA PHE A 312 -11.25 -28.37 -34.01
C PHE A 312 -11.26 -27.75 -35.41
N ILE A 313 -12.07 -28.28 -36.33
CA ILE A 313 -12.16 -27.77 -37.71
C ILE A 313 -12.84 -26.40 -37.70
N GLU A 314 -14.07 -26.33 -37.18
CA GLU A 314 -14.82 -25.07 -37.07
C GLU A 314 -14.13 -24.07 -36.14
N ALA A 315 -13.55 -24.54 -35.03
CA ALA A 315 -12.76 -23.68 -34.15
C ALA A 315 -11.56 -23.06 -34.89
N SER A 316 -10.83 -23.84 -35.71
CA SER A 316 -9.70 -23.33 -36.46
C SER A 316 -10.12 -22.30 -37.52
N GLU A 317 -11.27 -22.46 -38.16
CA GLU A 317 -11.81 -21.46 -39.10
C GLU A 317 -12.17 -20.17 -38.37
N ALA A 318 -12.89 -20.25 -37.26
CA ALA A 318 -13.26 -19.09 -36.46
C ALA A 318 -12.02 -18.33 -35.92
N PHE A 319 -10.97 -19.04 -35.47
CA PHE A 319 -9.71 -18.40 -35.06
C PHE A 319 -8.94 -17.76 -36.23
N LYS A 320 -9.05 -18.28 -37.45
CA LYS A 320 -8.46 -17.61 -38.64
C LYS A 320 -9.19 -16.31 -38.95
N ASP A 321 -10.50 -16.27 -38.80
CA ASP A 321 -11.29 -15.04 -38.98
C ASP A 321 -10.93 -13.99 -37.91
N CYS A 322 -10.78 -14.41 -36.66
CA CYS A 322 -10.25 -13.55 -35.59
C CYS A 322 -8.86 -13.01 -35.94
N TYR A 323 -7.97 -13.85 -36.48
CA TYR A 323 -6.61 -13.46 -36.88
C TYR A 323 -6.58 -12.45 -38.02
N GLN A 324 -7.49 -12.58 -39.00
CA GLN A 324 -7.62 -11.60 -40.08
C GLN A 324 -8.07 -10.23 -39.56
N THR A 325 -8.93 -10.22 -38.53
CA THR A 325 -9.44 -8.98 -37.93
C THR A 325 -8.39 -8.32 -37.03
N ASN A 326 -7.68 -9.12 -36.23
CA ASN A 326 -6.59 -8.64 -35.38
C ASN A 326 -5.38 -9.59 -35.42
N PRO A 327 -4.42 -9.36 -36.34
CA PRO A 327 -3.20 -10.16 -36.43
C PRO A 327 -2.26 -10.00 -35.22
N ASN A 328 -2.47 -9.02 -34.35
CA ASN A 328 -1.64 -8.80 -33.17
C ASN A 328 -2.15 -9.57 -31.94
N ASP A 329 -3.34 -10.17 -32.02
CA ASP A 329 -3.92 -10.92 -30.91
C ASP A 329 -3.12 -12.19 -30.60
N LEU A 330 -2.38 -12.15 -29.49
CA LEU A 330 -1.48 -13.23 -29.08
C LEU A 330 -2.24 -14.50 -28.67
N VAL A 331 -3.44 -14.36 -28.10
CA VAL A 331 -4.25 -15.54 -27.72
C VAL A 331 -4.71 -16.28 -28.97
N VAL A 332 -5.13 -15.55 -30.00
CA VAL A 332 -5.50 -16.17 -31.30
C VAL A 332 -4.31 -16.91 -31.91
N LYS A 333 -3.10 -16.33 -31.88
CA LYS A 333 -1.87 -17.00 -32.35
C LYS A 333 -1.60 -18.29 -31.59
N ILE A 334 -1.71 -18.27 -30.27
CA ILE A 334 -1.51 -19.45 -29.42
C ILE A 334 -2.48 -20.58 -29.83
N TYR A 335 -3.75 -20.27 -30.06
CA TYR A 335 -4.71 -21.29 -30.53
C TYR A 335 -4.35 -21.84 -31.91
N LEU A 336 -3.97 -20.97 -32.87
CA LEU A 336 -3.52 -21.39 -34.20
C LEU A 336 -2.28 -22.29 -34.14
N GLU A 337 -1.31 -21.98 -33.28
CA GLU A 337 -0.13 -22.82 -33.04
C GLU A 337 -0.51 -24.18 -32.42
N ARG A 338 -1.45 -24.21 -31.45
CA ARG A 338 -1.96 -25.46 -30.86
C ARG A 338 -2.60 -26.36 -31.92
N PHE A 339 -3.36 -25.81 -32.87
CA PHE A 339 -3.91 -26.62 -33.97
C PHE A 339 -2.81 -27.21 -34.85
N GLN A 340 -1.77 -26.43 -35.19
CA GLN A 340 -0.64 -26.91 -35.98
C GLN A 340 0.11 -28.05 -35.28
N GLN A 341 0.36 -27.91 -33.98
CA GLN A 341 1.00 -28.96 -33.18
C GLN A 341 0.15 -30.23 -33.08
N ASN A 342 -1.18 -30.09 -32.91
CA ASN A 342 -2.08 -31.24 -32.89
C ASN A 342 -2.12 -31.98 -34.23
N ILE A 343 -2.13 -31.27 -35.36
CA ILE A 343 -2.04 -31.88 -36.69
C ILE A 343 -0.69 -32.60 -36.86
N LEU A 344 0.41 -31.96 -36.42
CA LEU A 344 1.74 -32.57 -36.48
C LEU A 344 1.81 -33.84 -35.62
N ASN A 345 1.27 -33.81 -34.41
CA ASN A 345 1.25 -34.95 -33.50
C ASN A 345 0.33 -36.08 -33.99
N GLN A 346 -0.80 -35.77 -34.62
CA GLN A 346 -1.63 -36.78 -35.29
C GLN A 346 -0.91 -37.40 -36.49
N THR A 347 -0.15 -36.61 -37.24
CA THR A 347 0.67 -37.09 -38.37
C THR A 347 1.84 -37.96 -37.88
N ILE A 348 2.50 -37.58 -36.79
CA ILE A 348 3.64 -38.30 -36.19
C ILE A 348 3.19 -39.54 -35.42
N SER A 349 1.98 -39.55 -34.82
CA SER A 349 1.41 -40.73 -34.14
C SER A 349 1.07 -41.91 -35.07
N SER A 350 1.22 -41.73 -36.39
CA SER A 350 1.23 -42.81 -37.38
C SER A 350 2.60 -43.51 -37.51
N ILE A 351 3.60 -43.08 -36.75
CA ILE A 351 4.93 -43.69 -36.63
C ILE A 351 5.09 -44.20 -35.19
N PRO A 352 5.40 -45.48 -34.97
CA PRO A 352 5.46 -46.01 -33.63
C PRO A 352 6.71 -45.52 -32.89
N ASN A 353 6.47 -45.11 -31.65
CA ASN A 353 7.25 -45.34 -30.44
C ASN A 353 7.97 -44.17 -29.77
N SER A 354 7.85 -44.23 -28.42
CA SER A 354 8.78 -43.78 -27.38
C SER A 354 9.10 -42.28 -27.30
N TYR A 355 8.63 -41.65 -26.22
CA TYR A 355 9.31 -40.73 -25.30
C TYR A 355 8.29 -39.71 -24.76
N LEU A 356 7.73 -40.02 -23.59
CA LEU A 356 6.98 -39.11 -22.74
C LEU A 356 7.98 -38.41 -21.80
N ILE A 357 7.91 -37.07 -21.74
CA ILE A 357 8.47 -36.25 -20.66
C ILE A 357 7.34 -35.97 -19.67
#